data_AF-A0AAN5TBS6-F1
#
_entry.id   AF-A0AAN5TBS6-F1
#
_cell.length_a   1.000
_cell.length_b   1.000
_cell.length_c   1.000
_cell.angle_alpha   90.00
_cell.angle_beta   90.00
_cell.angle_gamma   90.00
#
_symmetry.space_group_name_H-M   'P 1'
#
loop_
_entity.id
_entity.type
_entity.pdbx_description
1 polymer ?
#
loop_
_entity_poly.entity_id
_entity_poly.type
_entity_poly.pdbx_seq_one_letter_code
_entity_poly.pdbx_strand_id
1 'polypeptide(L)'
;MKLISQAVKNYLPELSLRQKQTNNIIFITFWSQFSVYALNTVLVLFLTRPLIAQGLGYSQAKAYAFIGVTQATGYLMPILGGYMADNIIGVRRSILLGSIMLACAYLLVMLSGYTISSLGDQLFIIAFAFIPATNSLLMGTASSMVSHIYSDDAIKAKSAMTYYYMAINVGALLATMIAPVLLESRYGPLSVLTLTFIGKSIAALNFAKRYSIYDSVIWGMDKSKFSNQGLLRLVAYIAAIYSLTLYAYTHVYIASTLIGAGCAIGILWFLIKTIMLKGETRSKQMIAVLLIIEAIVFFIIYNQMNSTLVLFAENNSDLSFLWFKISPAQYQMLNPLLILLIGSQLPRFYRFFSRFTIPYQFAAGTILSGIALLVMAFAAQNAINGLVNGNYIALTYILISIAELWVSAIGLSMIGLYCDARAIAFAMGVWYLASSMSNAISGRIAGWVAIPENINSALESLPYYKNYYLIMGISALGLGILMYFLAYYLHKIMKRRGIELA
;
A
#
# COMPACT_ATOMS: atom_id res chain seq x y z
N MET A 1 41.70 -19.86 6.30
CA MET A 1 40.32 -19.34 6.17
C MET A 1 39.21 -20.30 6.66
N LYS A 2 39.34 -21.64 6.53
CA LYS A 2 38.32 -22.61 7.03
C LYS A 2 38.22 -22.70 8.57
N LEU A 3 39.33 -22.63 9.30
CA LEU A 3 39.36 -22.75 10.78
C LEU A 3 38.72 -21.55 11.51
N ILE A 4 38.95 -20.33 11.02
CA ILE A 4 38.34 -19.10 11.55
C ILE A 4 36.81 -19.12 11.38
N SER A 5 36.32 -19.68 10.26
CA SER A 5 34.88 -19.86 10.02
C SER A 5 34.21 -20.82 11.00
N GLN A 6 34.94 -21.79 11.55
CA GLN A 6 34.36 -22.84 12.39
C GLN A 6 34.32 -22.40 13.87
N ALA A 7 35.36 -21.69 14.33
CA ALA A 7 35.37 -21.03 15.63
C ALA A 7 34.24 -19.99 15.74
N VAL A 8 34.04 -19.15 14.71
CA VAL A 8 32.93 -18.17 14.68
C VAL A 8 31.55 -18.85 14.64
N LYS A 9 31.41 -19.97 13.94
CA LYS A 9 30.16 -20.75 13.93
C LYS A 9 29.78 -21.29 15.30
N ASN A 10 30.76 -21.66 16.13
CA ASN A 10 30.52 -22.18 17.48
C ASN A 10 30.03 -21.09 18.47
N TYR A 11 30.23 -19.82 18.17
CA TYR A 11 29.73 -18.69 18.98
C TYR A 11 28.40 -18.12 18.49
N LEU A 12 27.92 -18.53 17.31
CA LEU A 12 26.62 -18.12 16.81
C LEU A 12 25.55 -19.11 17.29
N PRO A 13 24.44 -18.63 17.89
CA PRO A 13 23.38 -19.51 18.32
C PRO A 13 22.84 -20.29 17.12
N GLU A 14 22.78 -21.62 17.22
CA GLU A 14 22.16 -22.45 16.19
C GLU A 14 20.67 -22.14 16.12
N LEU A 15 20.26 -21.46 15.04
CA LEU A 15 18.86 -21.18 14.79
C LEU A 15 18.11 -22.50 14.56
N SER A 16 17.01 -22.67 15.29
CA SER A 16 16.03 -23.74 15.06
C SER A 16 15.49 -23.70 13.62
N LEU A 17 14.96 -24.84 13.14
CA LEU A 17 14.38 -24.91 11.79
C LEU A 17 13.26 -23.88 11.60
N ARG A 18 12.38 -23.72 12.59
CA ARG A 18 11.30 -22.71 12.56
C ARG A 18 11.86 -21.29 12.46
N GLN A 19 12.88 -20.95 13.25
CA GLN A 19 13.54 -19.64 13.13
C GLN A 19 14.18 -19.44 11.75
N LYS A 20 14.82 -20.47 11.17
CA LYS A 20 15.37 -20.40 9.80
C LYS A 20 14.26 -20.16 8.76
N GLN A 21 13.13 -20.86 8.87
CA GLN A 21 11.96 -20.67 8.00
C GLN A 21 11.39 -19.25 8.12
N THR A 22 11.18 -18.77 9.35
CA THR A 22 10.62 -17.43 9.62
C THR A 22 11.56 -16.32 9.15
N ASN A 23 12.85 -16.39 9.52
CA ASN A 23 13.85 -15.41 9.11
C ASN A 23 13.98 -15.35 7.59
N ASN A 24 13.85 -16.49 6.91
CA ASN A 24 13.86 -16.54 5.46
C ASN A 24 12.65 -15.82 4.84
N ILE A 25 11.43 -16.02 5.36
CA ILE A 25 10.25 -15.27 4.88
C ILE A 25 10.42 -13.78 5.16
N ILE A 26 10.85 -13.40 6.36
CA ILE A 26 11.12 -12.00 6.73
C ILE A 26 12.12 -11.35 5.77
N PHE A 27 13.20 -12.06 5.43
CA PHE A 27 14.22 -11.57 4.50
C PHE A 27 13.68 -11.35 3.08
N ILE A 28 12.94 -12.32 2.51
CA ILE A 28 12.37 -12.14 1.18
C ILE A 28 11.29 -11.07 1.17
N THR A 29 10.53 -10.91 2.26
CA THR A 29 9.54 -9.85 2.42
C THR A 29 10.22 -8.49 2.44
N PHE A 30 11.30 -8.32 3.20
CA PHE A 30 12.09 -7.08 3.22
C PHE A 30 12.49 -6.67 1.80
N TRP A 31 13.16 -7.55 1.05
CA TRP A 31 13.62 -7.24 -0.31
C TRP A 31 12.49 -7.03 -1.31
N SER A 32 11.42 -7.81 -1.17
CA SER A 32 10.23 -7.68 -2.00
C SER A 32 9.56 -6.32 -1.78
N GLN A 33 9.36 -5.91 -0.53
CA GLN A 33 8.74 -4.63 -0.20
C GLN A 33 9.65 -3.46 -0.51
N PHE A 34 10.94 -3.55 -0.20
CA PHE A 34 11.94 -2.55 -0.60
C PHE A 34 11.84 -2.24 -2.09
N SER A 35 11.75 -3.27 -2.95
CA SER A 35 11.61 -3.09 -4.40
C SER A 35 10.29 -2.45 -4.81
N VAL A 36 9.18 -2.77 -4.13
CA VAL A 36 7.87 -2.17 -4.43
C VAL A 36 7.87 -0.69 -4.05
N TYR A 37 8.29 -0.37 -2.83
CA TYR A 37 8.34 1.01 -2.35
C TYR A 37 9.36 1.84 -3.13
N ALA A 38 10.49 1.26 -3.56
CA ALA A 38 11.51 1.99 -4.31
C ALA A 38 10.94 2.50 -5.64
N LEU A 39 10.18 1.65 -6.34
CA LEU A 39 9.50 2.05 -7.57
C LEU A 39 8.34 3.01 -7.27
N ASN A 40 7.46 2.66 -6.34
CA ASN A 40 6.25 3.43 -6.06
C ASN A 40 6.54 4.86 -5.58
N THR A 41 7.57 5.04 -4.75
CA THR A 41 7.93 6.36 -4.20
C THR A 41 8.28 7.36 -5.29
N VAL A 42 8.96 6.93 -6.34
CA VAL A 42 9.37 7.79 -7.45
C VAL A 42 8.46 7.67 -8.68
N LEU A 43 7.44 6.81 -8.63
CA LEU A 43 6.65 6.46 -9.81
C LEU A 43 6.01 7.70 -10.42
N VAL A 44 5.39 8.59 -9.63
CA VAL A 44 4.77 9.81 -10.16
C VAL A 44 5.78 10.71 -10.87
N LEU A 45 6.99 10.87 -10.30
CA LEU A 45 8.07 11.64 -10.90
C LEU A 45 8.54 10.99 -12.20
N PHE A 46 8.70 9.66 -12.22
CA PHE A 46 9.06 8.93 -13.43
C PHE A 46 8.02 9.06 -14.55
N LEU A 47 6.73 8.99 -14.21
CA LEU A 47 5.63 9.12 -15.17
C LEU A 47 5.59 10.52 -15.79
N THR A 48 5.75 11.58 -14.99
CA THR A 48 5.67 12.97 -15.48
C THR A 48 6.98 13.51 -16.03
N ARG A 49 8.12 12.87 -15.75
CA ARG A 49 9.43 13.29 -16.25
C ARG A 49 9.46 13.24 -17.79
N PRO A 50 10.07 14.23 -18.47
CA PRO A 50 10.11 14.27 -19.94
C PRO A 50 10.82 13.05 -20.56
N LEU A 51 10.42 12.67 -21.78
CA LEU A 51 11.02 11.57 -22.55
C LEU A 51 12.53 11.74 -22.76
N ILE A 52 12.98 12.98 -23.02
CA ILE A 52 14.40 13.32 -23.16
C ILE A 52 15.22 13.08 -21.88
N ALA A 53 14.56 13.10 -20.72
CA ALA A 53 15.13 12.80 -19.42
C ALA A 53 14.80 11.37 -18.97
N GLN A 54 14.49 10.48 -19.92
CA GLN A 54 14.17 9.07 -19.71
C GLN A 54 12.92 8.80 -18.86
N GLY A 55 12.02 9.77 -18.70
CA GLY A 55 10.69 9.57 -18.12
C GLY A 55 9.64 9.24 -19.17
N LEU A 56 8.37 9.06 -18.78
CA LEU A 56 7.29 8.71 -19.74
C LEU A 56 6.56 9.92 -20.33
N GLY A 57 6.84 11.14 -19.87
CA GLY A 57 6.26 12.37 -20.41
C GLY A 57 4.73 12.46 -20.28
N TYR A 58 4.14 11.82 -19.27
CA TYR A 58 2.70 11.90 -19.04
C TYR A 58 2.32 13.27 -18.48
N SER A 59 1.14 13.76 -18.89
CA SER A 59 0.49 14.84 -18.16
C SER A 59 0.25 14.42 -16.71
N GLN A 60 0.27 15.38 -15.78
CA GLN A 60 0.07 15.09 -14.36
C GLN A 60 -1.27 14.36 -14.12
N ALA A 61 -2.33 14.74 -14.84
CA ALA A 61 -3.63 14.08 -14.75
C ALA A 61 -3.58 12.60 -15.20
N LYS A 62 -2.84 12.27 -16.27
CA LYS A 62 -2.65 10.88 -16.71
C LYS A 62 -1.83 10.10 -15.68
N ALA A 63 -0.77 10.71 -15.14
CA ALA A 63 0.08 10.08 -14.12
C ALA A 63 -0.69 9.78 -12.83
N TYR A 64 -1.50 10.72 -12.33
CA TYR A 64 -2.34 10.49 -11.16
C TYR A 64 -3.39 9.40 -11.39
N ALA A 65 -4.05 9.39 -12.55
CA ALA A 65 -5.00 8.35 -12.91
C ALA A 65 -4.32 6.97 -13.02
N PHE A 66 -3.12 6.91 -13.61
CA PHE A 66 -2.33 5.69 -13.72
C PHE A 66 -1.99 5.13 -12.33
N ILE A 67 -1.47 5.96 -11.41
CA ILE A 67 -1.16 5.55 -10.03
C ILE A 67 -2.41 5.07 -9.30
N GLY A 68 -3.53 5.78 -9.44
CA GLY A 68 -4.79 5.38 -8.82
C GLY A 68 -5.25 3.99 -9.30
N VAL A 69 -5.17 3.73 -10.60
CA VAL A 69 -5.57 2.44 -11.20
C VAL A 69 -4.60 1.31 -10.83
N THR A 70 -3.29 1.56 -10.82
CA THR A 70 -2.30 0.54 -10.47
C THR A 70 -2.41 0.14 -9.00
N GLN A 71 -2.56 1.12 -8.11
CA GLN A 71 -2.75 0.86 -6.69
C GLN A 71 -4.10 0.18 -6.41
N ALA A 72 -5.19 0.62 -7.06
CA ALA A 72 -6.51 -0.01 -6.92
C ALA A 72 -6.47 -1.49 -7.33
N THR A 73 -5.83 -1.78 -8.47
CA THR A 73 -5.59 -3.15 -8.93
C THR A 73 -4.82 -3.96 -7.89
N GLY A 74 -3.77 -3.38 -7.30
CA GLY A 74 -2.98 -4.02 -6.25
C GLY A 74 -3.81 -4.48 -5.04
N TYR A 75 -4.80 -3.68 -4.61
CA TYR A 75 -5.69 -4.04 -3.51
C TYR A 75 -6.74 -5.12 -3.86
N LEU A 76 -7.03 -5.36 -5.15
CA LEU A 76 -7.91 -6.45 -5.60
C LEU A 76 -7.20 -7.80 -5.67
N MET A 77 -5.89 -7.80 -5.92
CA MET A 77 -5.10 -9.02 -6.14
C MET A 77 -5.02 -10.01 -4.97
N PRO A 78 -4.97 -9.62 -3.67
CA PRO A 78 -4.76 -10.61 -2.60
C PRO A 78 -5.94 -11.58 -2.46
N ILE A 79 -7.16 -11.15 -2.79
CA ILE A 79 -8.35 -12.02 -2.78
C ILE A 79 -8.19 -13.13 -3.83
N LEU A 80 -7.81 -12.74 -5.05
CA LEU A 80 -7.64 -13.66 -6.17
C LEU A 80 -6.43 -14.58 -5.97
N GLY A 81 -5.34 -14.04 -5.44
CA GLY A 81 -4.10 -14.76 -5.16
C GLY A 81 -4.24 -15.82 -4.08
N GLY A 82 -4.91 -15.47 -2.97
CA GLY A 82 -5.20 -16.40 -1.88
C GLY A 82 -6.03 -17.60 -2.35
N TYR A 83 -7.07 -17.35 -3.16
CA TYR A 83 -7.88 -18.43 -3.74
C TYR A 83 -7.03 -19.40 -4.59
N MET A 84 -6.13 -18.89 -5.43
CA MET A 84 -5.25 -19.72 -6.25
C MET A 84 -4.27 -20.54 -5.41
N ALA A 85 -3.72 -19.94 -4.36
CA ALA A 85 -2.79 -20.59 -3.46
C ALA A 85 -3.45 -21.72 -2.66
N ASP A 86 -4.65 -21.49 -2.13
CA ASP A 86 -5.35 -22.45 -1.28
C ASP A 86 -5.95 -23.62 -2.05
N ASN A 87 -6.46 -23.38 -3.27
CA ASN A 87 -7.27 -24.37 -3.98
C ASN A 87 -6.56 -25.05 -5.16
N ILE A 88 -5.50 -24.47 -5.70
CA ILE A 88 -4.88 -24.97 -6.95
C ILE A 88 -3.39 -25.24 -6.78
N ILE A 89 -2.62 -24.28 -6.29
CA ILE A 89 -1.15 -24.31 -6.39
C ILE A 89 -0.50 -24.89 -5.13
N GLY A 90 -0.96 -24.47 -3.95
CA GLY A 90 -0.24 -24.61 -2.68
C GLY A 90 0.51 -23.32 -2.32
N VAL A 91 0.53 -22.95 -1.04
CA VAL A 91 1.11 -21.70 -0.54
C VAL A 91 2.61 -21.65 -0.76
N ARG A 92 3.36 -22.73 -0.46
CA ARG A 92 4.81 -22.79 -0.66
C ARG A 92 5.17 -22.67 -2.14
N ARG A 93 4.47 -23.39 -3.02
CA ARG A 93 4.64 -23.28 -4.48
C ARG A 93 4.26 -21.89 -5.01
N SER A 94 3.20 -21.28 -4.48
CA SER A 94 2.78 -19.93 -4.87
C SER A 94 3.83 -18.88 -4.54
N ILE A 95 4.49 -18.98 -3.37
CA ILE A 95 5.62 -18.10 -3.03
C ILE A 95 6.79 -18.29 -4.01
N LEU A 96 7.14 -19.53 -4.37
CA LEU A 96 8.22 -19.80 -5.32
C LEU A 96 7.92 -19.26 -6.72
N LEU A 97 6.80 -19.68 -7.31
CA LEU A 97 6.41 -19.30 -8.66
C LEU A 97 6.15 -17.80 -8.74
N GLY A 98 5.40 -17.25 -7.78
CA GLY A 98 5.11 -15.82 -7.70
C GLY A 98 6.39 -14.99 -7.59
N SER A 99 7.34 -15.35 -6.72
CA SER A 99 8.58 -14.59 -6.57
C SER A 99 9.48 -14.63 -7.81
N ILE A 100 9.61 -15.79 -8.48
CA ILE A 100 10.38 -15.91 -9.72
C ILE A 100 9.73 -15.11 -10.84
N MET A 101 8.42 -15.29 -11.07
CA MET A 101 7.69 -14.57 -12.12
C MET A 101 7.69 -13.06 -11.87
N LEU A 102 7.61 -12.63 -10.60
CA LEU A 102 7.70 -11.22 -10.23
C LEU A 102 9.10 -10.65 -10.49
N ALA A 103 10.18 -11.40 -10.20
CA ALA A 103 11.53 -10.98 -10.58
C ALA A 103 11.68 -10.83 -12.11
N CYS A 104 11.09 -11.74 -12.88
CA CYS A 104 11.02 -11.61 -14.34
C CYS A 104 10.19 -10.40 -14.79
N ALA A 105 9.05 -10.11 -14.15
CA ALA A 105 8.24 -8.92 -14.47
C ALA A 105 9.04 -7.62 -14.24
N TYR A 106 9.76 -7.52 -13.13
CA TYR A 106 10.61 -6.37 -12.86
C TYR A 106 11.84 -6.29 -13.79
N LEU A 107 12.37 -7.42 -14.25
CA LEU A 107 13.37 -7.45 -15.31
C LEU A 107 12.82 -6.83 -16.60
N LEU A 108 11.61 -7.22 -17.02
CA LEU A 108 10.95 -6.65 -18.19
C LEU A 108 10.72 -5.14 -18.03
N VAL A 109 10.32 -4.69 -16.84
CA VAL A 109 10.17 -3.25 -16.56
C VAL A 109 11.52 -2.54 -16.66
N MET A 110 12.59 -3.09 -16.08
CA MET A 110 13.94 -2.53 -16.22
C MET A 110 14.39 -2.46 -17.69
N LEU A 111 14.16 -3.52 -18.46
CA LEU A 111 14.51 -3.58 -19.88
C LEU A 111 13.71 -2.56 -20.71
N SER A 112 12.44 -2.34 -20.37
CA SER A 112 11.61 -1.31 -21.03
C SER A 112 12.20 0.09 -20.87
N GLY A 113 12.93 0.35 -19.77
CA GLY A 113 13.62 1.62 -19.52
C GLY A 113 14.63 2.01 -20.61
N TYR A 114 15.28 1.05 -21.26
CA TYR A 114 16.21 1.31 -22.37
C TYR A 114 15.50 1.71 -23.67
N THR A 115 14.20 1.45 -23.77
CA THR A 115 13.41 1.63 -25.00
C THR A 115 12.47 2.82 -24.96
N ILE A 116 12.42 3.56 -23.84
CA ILE A 116 11.50 4.69 -23.65
C ILE A 116 11.68 5.75 -24.75
N SER A 117 12.92 6.01 -25.16
CA SER A 117 13.21 7.02 -26.19
C SER A 117 12.72 6.64 -27.59
N SER A 118 12.57 5.34 -27.89
CA SER A 118 12.18 4.86 -29.22
C SER A 118 10.73 4.38 -29.30
N LEU A 119 10.22 3.75 -28.23
CA LEU A 119 8.91 3.09 -28.19
C LEU A 119 7.94 3.72 -27.18
N GLY A 120 8.35 4.80 -26.50
CA GLY A 120 7.51 5.52 -25.54
C GLY A 120 7.12 4.64 -24.34
N ASP A 121 5.82 4.67 -23.98
CA ASP A 121 5.26 3.96 -22.82
C ASP A 121 4.84 2.51 -23.11
N GLN A 122 4.84 2.05 -24.36
CA GLN A 122 4.25 0.77 -24.76
C GLN A 122 4.89 -0.43 -24.06
N LEU A 123 6.22 -0.57 -24.15
CA LEU A 123 6.92 -1.69 -23.51
C LEU A 123 6.90 -1.59 -21.98
N PHE A 124 6.88 -0.36 -21.45
CA PHE A 124 6.72 -0.16 -20.00
C PHE A 124 5.36 -0.67 -19.55
N ILE A 125 4.27 -0.30 -20.22
CA ILE A 125 2.91 -0.74 -19.87
C ILE A 125 2.79 -2.26 -19.99
N ILE A 126 3.30 -2.87 -21.09
CA ILE A 126 3.32 -4.32 -21.30
C ILE A 126 4.03 -5.02 -20.14
N ALA A 127 5.21 -4.55 -19.75
CA ALA A 127 5.96 -5.14 -18.64
C ALA A 127 5.28 -4.89 -17.28
N PHE A 128 4.84 -3.66 -17.02
CA PHE A 128 4.26 -3.24 -15.75
C PHE A 128 2.90 -3.92 -15.48
N ALA A 129 2.10 -4.16 -16.52
CA ALA A 129 0.85 -4.90 -16.45
C ALA A 129 1.03 -6.35 -15.98
N PHE A 130 2.23 -6.93 -16.10
CA PHE A 130 2.51 -8.29 -15.63
C PHE A 130 2.72 -8.36 -14.11
N ILE A 131 3.04 -7.24 -13.45
CA ILE A 131 3.31 -7.20 -12.01
C ILE A 131 2.12 -7.67 -11.17
N PRO A 132 0.87 -7.19 -11.36
CA PRO A 132 -0.23 -7.62 -10.49
C PRO A 132 -0.56 -9.11 -10.62
N ALA A 133 -0.49 -9.66 -11.84
CA ALA A 133 -0.75 -11.07 -12.11
C ALA A 133 0.26 -11.99 -11.39
N THR A 134 1.53 -11.60 -11.36
CA THR A 134 2.60 -12.37 -10.72
C THR A 134 2.65 -12.14 -9.21
N ASN A 135 2.45 -10.90 -8.77
CA ASN A 135 2.47 -10.51 -7.37
C ASN A 135 1.27 -11.08 -6.60
N SER A 136 0.12 -11.33 -7.24
CA SER A 136 -1.05 -11.92 -6.58
C SER A 136 -0.72 -13.26 -5.91
N LEU A 137 0.14 -14.09 -6.52
CA LEU A 137 0.55 -15.39 -5.97
C LEU A 137 1.44 -15.28 -4.73
N LEU A 138 2.20 -14.19 -4.63
CA LEU A 138 3.11 -13.92 -3.50
C LEU A 138 2.42 -13.19 -2.36
N MET A 139 1.43 -12.35 -2.69
CA MET A 139 0.77 -11.50 -1.71
C MET A 139 -0.18 -12.33 -0.83
N GLY A 140 -0.09 -12.14 0.49
CA GLY A 140 -0.86 -12.93 1.46
C GLY A 140 -0.27 -14.31 1.76
N THR A 141 0.32 -15.00 0.78
CA THR A 141 0.91 -16.34 0.96
C THR A 141 2.14 -16.31 1.87
N ALA A 142 3.00 -15.29 1.75
CA ALA A 142 4.14 -15.11 2.65
C ALA A 142 3.72 -14.90 4.11
N SER A 143 2.71 -14.05 4.36
CA SER A 143 2.14 -13.82 5.70
C SER A 143 1.50 -15.09 6.27
N SER A 144 0.74 -15.81 5.43
CA SER A 144 0.13 -17.11 5.79
C SER A 144 1.19 -18.13 6.20
N MET A 145 2.30 -18.22 5.45
CA MET A 145 3.44 -19.08 5.79
C MET A 145 4.06 -18.73 7.15
N VAL A 146 4.26 -17.44 7.46
CA VAL A 146 4.79 -17.01 8.77
C VAL A 146 3.88 -17.45 9.91
N SER A 147 2.57 -17.24 9.76
CA SER A 147 1.58 -17.66 10.76
C SER A 147 1.55 -19.19 10.92
N HIS A 148 1.62 -19.93 9.80
CA HIS A 148 1.54 -21.39 9.80
C HIS A 148 2.75 -22.09 10.45
N ILE A 149 3.97 -21.52 10.35
CA ILE A 149 5.18 -22.08 10.99
C ILE A 149 5.00 -22.27 12.51
N TYR A 150 4.17 -21.44 13.14
CA TYR A 150 3.88 -21.47 14.58
C TYR A 150 2.38 -21.74 14.85
N SER A 151 1.72 -22.55 14.02
CA SER A 151 0.30 -22.86 14.18
C SER A 151 -0.06 -23.49 15.53
N ASP A 152 0.93 -24.08 16.21
CA ASP A 152 0.85 -24.68 17.54
C ASP A 152 1.25 -23.75 18.69
N ASP A 153 1.74 -22.53 18.39
CA ASP A 153 2.23 -21.57 19.39
C ASP A 153 1.80 -20.14 19.01
N ALA A 154 0.63 -19.74 19.53
CA ALA A 154 0.03 -18.43 19.24
C ALA A 154 0.93 -17.25 19.67
N ILE A 155 1.72 -17.40 20.73
CA ILE A 155 2.61 -16.34 21.23
C ILE A 155 3.76 -16.13 20.23
N LYS A 156 4.39 -17.21 19.77
CA LYS A 156 5.44 -17.13 18.75
C LYS A 156 4.90 -16.71 17.39
N ALA A 157 3.71 -17.16 16.99
CA ALA A 157 3.06 -16.70 15.76
C ALA A 157 2.88 -15.18 15.77
N LYS A 158 2.36 -14.61 16.87
CA LYS A 158 2.21 -13.16 17.04
C LYS A 158 3.55 -12.44 16.99
N SER A 159 4.56 -12.96 17.68
CA SER A 159 5.93 -12.39 17.66
C SER A 159 6.52 -12.39 16.25
N ALA A 160 6.43 -13.51 15.53
CA ALA A 160 6.91 -13.66 14.16
C ALA A 160 6.21 -12.70 13.19
N MET A 161 4.89 -12.52 13.34
CA MET A 161 4.14 -11.53 12.57
C MET A 161 4.62 -10.11 12.85
N THR A 162 4.95 -9.75 14.09
CA THR A 162 5.54 -8.43 14.41
C THR A 162 6.85 -8.21 13.65
N TYR A 163 7.76 -9.19 13.61
CA TYR A 163 9.01 -9.07 12.83
C TYR A 163 8.76 -8.99 11.32
N TYR A 164 7.77 -9.74 10.81
CA TYR A 164 7.33 -9.63 9.43
C TYR A 164 6.84 -8.22 9.09
N TYR A 165 6.01 -7.62 9.94
CA TYR A 165 5.56 -6.23 9.78
C TYR A 165 6.70 -5.21 9.88
N MET A 166 7.66 -5.41 10.78
CA MET A 166 8.85 -4.55 10.85
C MET A 166 9.67 -4.62 9.56
N ALA A 167 9.83 -5.79 8.96
CA ALA A 167 10.56 -5.93 7.69
C ALA A 167 9.92 -5.17 6.53
N ILE A 168 8.59 -5.12 6.47
CA ILE A 168 7.85 -4.31 5.48
C ILE A 168 8.21 -2.83 5.64
N ASN A 169 8.10 -2.31 6.87
CA ASN A 169 8.31 -0.89 7.17
C ASN A 169 9.78 -0.46 7.03
N VAL A 170 10.73 -1.30 7.46
CA VAL A 170 12.16 -1.03 7.25
C VAL A 170 12.52 -1.06 5.77
N GLY A 171 11.93 -1.98 4.99
CA GLY A 171 12.06 -1.99 3.54
C GLY A 171 11.52 -0.71 2.89
N ALA A 172 10.34 -0.25 3.31
CA ALA A 172 9.73 0.99 2.84
C ALA A 172 10.58 2.23 3.20
N LEU A 173 11.10 2.29 4.43
CA LEU A 173 11.96 3.39 4.89
C LEU A 173 13.24 3.49 4.05
N LEU A 174 13.96 2.39 3.86
CA LEU A 174 15.19 2.40 3.06
C LEU A 174 14.90 2.72 1.60
N ALA A 175 13.80 2.19 1.06
CA ALA A 175 13.39 2.47 -0.31
C ALA A 175 13.06 3.95 -0.55
N THR A 176 12.29 4.56 0.37
CA THR A 176 11.90 5.98 0.29
C THR A 176 13.07 6.93 0.47
N MET A 177 14.14 6.50 1.17
CA MET A 177 15.39 7.26 1.29
C MET A 177 16.26 7.14 0.03
N ILE A 178 16.42 5.92 -0.52
CA ILE A 178 17.40 5.60 -1.56
C ILE A 178 16.88 5.91 -2.97
N ALA A 179 15.64 5.52 -3.28
CA ALA A 179 15.13 5.61 -4.65
C ALA A 179 15.07 7.04 -5.21
N PRO A 180 14.65 8.06 -4.45
CA PRO A 180 14.68 9.44 -4.95
C PRO A 180 16.10 9.94 -5.25
N VAL A 181 17.10 9.57 -4.44
CA VAL A 181 18.51 9.94 -4.68
C VAL A 181 19.02 9.28 -5.96
N LEU A 182 18.64 8.02 -6.20
CA LEU A 182 18.99 7.31 -7.42
C LEU A 182 18.32 7.90 -8.66
N LEU A 183 17.06 8.37 -8.53
CA LEU A 183 16.35 9.04 -9.62
C LEU A 183 17.09 10.30 -10.11
N GLU A 184 17.79 11.01 -9.23
CA GLU A 184 18.62 12.19 -9.56
C GLU A 184 20.06 11.85 -9.97
N SER A 185 20.43 10.56 -9.96
CA SER A 185 21.75 10.13 -10.40
C SER A 185 21.93 10.27 -11.92
N ARG A 186 23.18 10.16 -12.39
CA ARG A 186 23.51 10.14 -13.83
C ARG A 186 22.71 9.12 -14.64
N TYR A 187 22.31 8.00 -14.01
CA TYR A 187 21.57 6.93 -14.65
C TYR A 187 20.04 7.11 -14.58
N GLY A 188 19.57 8.16 -13.90
CA GLY A 188 18.15 8.54 -13.88
C GLY A 188 17.21 7.41 -13.45
N PRO A 189 16.02 7.29 -14.06
CA PRO A 189 15.05 6.25 -13.73
C PRO A 189 15.58 4.82 -13.83
N LEU A 190 16.49 4.54 -14.77
CA LEU A 190 17.04 3.20 -14.98
C LEU A 190 17.77 2.66 -13.74
N SER A 191 18.37 3.54 -12.93
CA SER A 191 19.01 3.14 -11.67
C SER A 191 17.99 2.57 -10.66
N VAL A 192 16.82 3.19 -10.56
CA VAL A 192 15.73 2.74 -9.69
C VAL A 192 15.14 1.43 -10.23
N LEU A 193 14.89 1.35 -11.55
CA LEU A 193 14.38 0.11 -12.15
C LEU A 193 15.35 -1.06 -11.94
N THR A 194 16.65 -0.81 -12.08
CA THR A 194 17.69 -1.82 -11.83
C THR A 194 17.72 -2.25 -10.36
N LEU A 195 17.65 -1.30 -9.42
CA LEU A 195 17.59 -1.58 -7.99
C LEU A 195 16.38 -2.46 -7.65
N THR A 196 15.23 -2.17 -8.22
CA THR A 196 13.98 -2.91 -7.97
C THR A 196 14.06 -4.34 -8.53
N PHE A 197 14.64 -4.53 -9.72
CA PHE A 197 14.91 -5.86 -10.28
C PHE A 197 15.88 -6.67 -9.41
N ILE A 198 16.97 -6.07 -8.95
CA ILE A 198 17.95 -6.73 -8.08
C ILE A 198 17.27 -7.17 -6.78
N GLY A 199 16.49 -6.30 -6.13
CA GLY A 199 15.80 -6.65 -4.90
C GLY A 199 14.80 -7.80 -5.07
N LYS A 200 13.98 -7.79 -6.13
CA LYS A 200 13.09 -8.92 -6.45
C LYS A 200 13.86 -10.21 -6.74
N SER A 201 14.98 -10.13 -7.44
CA SER A 201 15.84 -11.27 -7.73
C SER A 201 16.47 -11.87 -6.48
N ILE A 202 16.94 -11.03 -5.55
CA ILE A 202 17.46 -11.48 -4.25
C ILE A 202 16.37 -12.25 -3.48
N ALA A 203 15.14 -11.72 -3.43
CA ALA A 203 14.02 -12.39 -2.78
C ALA A 203 13.72 -13.76 -3.41
N ALA A 204 13.59 -13.81 -4.74
CA ALA A 204 13.26 -15.02 -5.49
C ALA A 204 14.34 -16.10 -5.38
N LEU A 205 15.60 -15.73 -5.64
CA LEU A 205 16.75 -16.66 -5.59
C LEU A 205 16.97 -17.19 -4.17
N ASN A 206 16.81 -16.33 -3.15
CA ASN A 206 16.97 -16.77 -1.77
C ASN A 206 15.85 -17.74 -1.35
N PHE A 207 14.59 -17.50 -1.75
CA PHE A 207 13.51 -18.46 -1.49
C PHE A 207 13.73 -19.78 -2.23
N ALA A 208 14.08 -19.72 -3.51
CA ALA A 208 14.36 -20.90 -4.33
C ALA A 208 15.50 -21.75 -3.74
N LYS A 209 16.61 -21.11 -3.33
CA LYS A 209 17.75 -21.80 -2.70
C LYS A 209 17.38 -22.49 -1.40
N ARG A 210 16.41 -21.94 -0.65
CA ARG A 210 15.99 -22.44 0.67
C ARG A 210 14.65 -23.18 0.61
N TYR A 211 14.19 -23.57 -0.56
CA TYR A 211 12.84 -24.12 -0.75
C TYR A 211 12.56 -25.37 0.10
N SER A 212 13.55 -26.25 0.28
CA SER A 212 13.43 -27.50 1.04
C SER A 212 13.27 -27.30 2.54
N ILE A 213 13.66 -26.15 3.11
CA ILE A 213 13.50 -25.94 4.56
C ILE A 213 12.04 -25.93 5.00
N TYR A 214 11.10 -25.76 4.06
CA TYR A 214 9.66 -25.72 4.31
C TYR A 214 8.97 -27.08 4.18
N ASP A 215 9.68 -28.16 3.83
CA ASP A 215 9.08 -29.50 3.68
C ASP A 215 8.33 -29.97 4.95
N SER A 216 8.76 -29.51 6.13
CA SER A 216 8.14 -29.85 7.42
C SER A 216 6.85 -29.07 7.74
N VAL A 217 6.51 -28.05 6.96
CA VAL A 217 5.37 -27.13 7.24
C VAL A 217 4.48 -26.94 6.01
N ILE A 218 4.41 -27.95 5.13
CA ILE A 218 3.50 -27.94 3.98
C ILE A 218 2.06 -28.33 4.36
N TRP A 219 1.07 -27.68 3.75
CA TRP A 219 -0.35 -28.01 3.94
C TRP A 219 -1.16 -27.88 2.66
N GLY A 220 -2.41 -28.35 2.70
CA GLY A 220 -3.35 -28.25 1.59
C GLY A 220 -2.78 -28.80 0.28
N MET A 221 -2.90 -28.01 -0.79
CA MET A 221 -2.44 -28.38 -2.14
C MET A 221 -0.92 -28.56 -2.25
N ASP A 222 -0.12 -28.12 -1.26
CA ASP A 222 1.31 -28.41 -1.26
C ASP A 222 1.63 -29.89 -0.98
N LYS A 223 0.71 -30.66 -0.38
CA LYS A 223 0.87 -32.09 -0.08
C LYS A 223 0.66 -33.01 -1.29
N SER A 224 -0.14 -32.59 -2.26
CA SER A 224 -0.43 -33.36 -3.47
C SER A 224 0.52 -32.98 -4.60
N LYS A 225 0.80 -33.86 -5.56
CA LYS A 225 1.61 -33.48 -6.73
C LYS A 225 0.91 -32.39 -7.54
N PHE A 226 1.66 -31.43 -8.08
CA PHE A 226 1.09 -30.39 -8.92
C PHE A 226 0.61 -30.99 -10.25
N SER A 227 -0.69 -30.89 -10.52
CA SER A 227 -1.32 -31.54 -11.67
C SER A 227 -1.20 -30.70 -12.94
N ASN A 228 -1.22 -31.34 -14.12
CA ASN A 228 -1.24 -30.64 -15.41
C ASN A 228 -2.48 -29.74 -15.55
N GLN A 229 -3.62 -30.15 -14.98
CA GLN A 229 -4.82 -29.30 -14.91
C GLN A 229 -4.60 -28.07 -14.01
N GLY A 230 -3.87 -28.23 -12.90
CA GLY A 230 -3.47 -27.11 -12.04
C GLY A 230 -2.56 -26.12 -12.76
N LEU A 231 -1.62 -26.61 -13.57
CA LEU A 231 -0.78 -25.77 -14.43
C LEU A 231 -1.61 -25.00 -15.48
N LEU A 232 -2.55 -25.67 -16.16
CA LEU A 232 -3.44 -25.01 -17.12
C LEU A 232 -4.28 -23.91 -16.46
N ARG A 233 -4.84 -24.17 -15.28
CA ARG A 233 -5.59 -23.17 -14.51
C ARG A 233 -4.72 -22.00 -14.08
N LEU A 234 -3.47 -22.26 -13.68
CA LEU A 234 -2.50 -21.22 -13.35
C LEU A 234 -2.19 -20.34 -14.56
N VAL A 235 -1.89 -20.93 -15.73
CA VAL A 235 -1.61 -20.16 -16.95
C VAL A 235 -2.81 -19.33 -17.37
N ALA A 236 -4.01 -19.92 -17.36
CA ALA A 236 -5.25 -19.20 -17.66
C ALA A 236 -5.51 -18.04 -16.69
N TYR A 237 -5.28 -18.27 -15.39
CA TYR A 237 -5.38 -17.23 -14.36
C TYR A 237 -4.42 -16.06 -14.60
N ILE A 238 -3.15 -16.35 -14.86
CA ILE A 238 -2.13 -15.32 -15.12
C ILE A 238 -2.45 -14.56 -16.41
N ALA A 239 -2.83 -15.27 -17.48
CA ALA A 239 -3.19 -14.64 -18.74
C ALA A 239 -4.43 -13.74 -18.61
N ALA A 240 -5.44 -14.17 -17.83
CA ALA A 240 -6.65 -13.39 -17.60
C ALA A 240 -6.36 -12.10 -16.80
N ILE A 241 -5.61 -12.19 -15.70
CA ILE A 241 -5.23 -11.01 -14.93
C ILE A 241 -4.34 -10.09 -15.76
N TYR A 242 -3.34 -10.65 -16.45
CA TYR A 242 -2.45 -9.85 -17.30
C TYR A 242 -3.20 -9.10 -18.40
N SER A 243 -4.17 -9.74 -19.05
CA SER A 243 -4.99 -9.08 -20.08
C SER A 243 -5.85 -7.97 -19.49
N LEU A 244 -6.44 -8.20 -18.31
CA LEU A 244 -7.24 -7.21 -17.59
C LEU A 244 -6.38 -6.00 -17.18
N THR A 245 -5.19 -6.23 -16.63
CA THR A 245 -4.30 -5.17 -16.17
C THR A 245 -3.67 -4.41 -17.33
N LEU A 246 -3.34 -5.09 -18.43
CA LEU A 246 -2.87 -4.47 -19.65
C LEU A 246 -3.92 -3.51 -20.23
N TYR A 247 -5.18 -3.97 -20.30
CA TYR A 247 -6.29 -3.11 -20.71
C TYR A 247 -6.47 -1.93 -19.75
N ALA A 248 -6.43 -2.20 -18.44
CA ALA A 248 -6.61 -1.18 -17.41
C ALA A 248 -5.54 -0.08 -17.45
N TYR A 249 -4.28 -0.45 -17.68
CA TYR A 249 -3.15 0.48 -17.68
C TYR A 249 -3.02 1.24 -19.00
N THR A 250 -3.54 0.68 -20.09
CA THR A 250 -3.67 1.39 -21.37
C THR A 250 -4.84 2.39 -21.33
N HIS A 251 -5.95 2.05 -20.67
CA HIS A 251 -7.18 2.86 -20.62
C HIS A 251 -7.51 3.33 -19.19
N VAL A 252 -6.57 4.03 -18.55
CA VAL A 252 -6.63 4.38 -17.12
C VAL A 252 -7.94 5.04 -16.68
N TYR A 253 -8.52 5.91 -17.51
CA TYR A 253 -9.78 6.57 -17.16
C TYR A 253 -10.95 5.59 -17.15
N ILE A 254 -11.12 4.79 -18.20
CA ILE A 254 -12.17 3.77 -18.27
C ILE A 254 -11.99 2.76 -17.14
N ALA A 255 -10.75 2.32 -16.91
CA ALA A 255 -10.41 1.38 -15.85
C ALA A 255 -10.77 1.91 -14.46
N SER A 256 -10.43 3.16 -14.15
CA SER A 256 -10.78 3.82 -12.88
C SER A 256 -12.29 3.82 -12.65
N THR A 257 -13.09 4.11 -13.69
CA THR A 257 -14.55 4.08 -13.60
C THR A 257 -15.10 2.66 -13.40
N LEU A 258 -14.60 1.68 -14.15
CA LEU A 258 -15.03 0.28 -14.03
C LEU A 258 -14.68 -0.32 -12.67
N ILE A 259 -13.45 -0.09 -12.19
CA ILE A 259 -13.00 -0.54 -10.86
C ILE A 259 -13.85 0.12 -9.77
N GLY A 260 -14.07 1.43 -9.85
CA GLY A 260 -14.92 2.18 -8.92
C GLY A 260 -16.36 1.63 -8.87
N ALA A 261 -16.97 1.40 -10.04
CA ALA A 261 -18.31 0.85 -10.14
C ALA A 261 -18.39 -0.59 -9.59
N GLY A 262 -17.44 -1.45 -9.93
CA GLY A 262 -17.39 -2.83 -9.43
C GLY A 262 -17.22 -2.90 -7.90
N CYS A 263 -16.34 -2.06 -7.34
CA CYS A 263 -16.16 -1.97 -5.90
C CYS A 263 -17.43 -1.43 -5.21
N ALA A 264 -18.08 -0.41 -5.78
CA ALA A 264 -19.32 0.14 -5.25
C ALA A 264 -20.45 -0.91 -5.23
N ILE A 265 -20.57 -1.74 -6.27
CA ILE A 265 -21.52 -2.86 -6.31
C ILE A 265 -21.22 -3.86 -5.18
N GLY A 266 -19.96 -4.23 -4.97
CA GLY A 266 -19.57 -5.16 -3.89
C GLY A 266 -19.86 -4.61 -2.49
N ILE A 267 -19.57 -3.33 -2.26
CA ILE A 267 -19.87 -2.65 -0.98
C ILE A 267 -21.39 -2.53 -0.77
N LEU A 268 -22.14 -2.19 -1.82
CA LEU A 268 -23.61 -2.13 -1.76
C LEU A 268 -24.21 -3.52 -1.46
N TRP A 269 -23.67 -4.57 -2.07
CA TRP A 269 -24.10 -5.94 -1.79
C TRP A 269 -23.83 -6.32 -0.32
N PHE A 270 -22.69 -5.92 0.25
CA PHE A 270 -22.41 -6.08 1.67
C PHE A 270 -23.37 -5.30 2.57
N LEU A 271 -23.72 -4.07 2.20
CA LEU A 271 -24.73 -3.28 2.92
C LEU A 271 -26.09 -3.97 2.90
N ILE A 272 -26.56 -4.44 1.73
CA ILE A 272 -27.83 -5.17 1.61
C ILE A 272 -27.82 -6.42 2.50
N LYS A 273 -26.76 -7.23 2.43
CA LYS A 273 -26.60 -8.41 3.30
C LYS A 273 -26.62 -8.05 4.77
N THR A 274 -25.99 -6.94 5.14
CA THR A 274 -25.97 -6.44 6.51
C THR A 274 -27.36 -6.03 6.99
N ILE A 275 -28.16 -5.35 6.16
CA ILE A 275 -29.53 -4.94 6.50
C ILE A 275 -30.46 -6.14 6.73
N MET A 276 -30.22 -7.25 6.00
CA MET A 276 -30.99 -8.49 6.15
C MET A 276 -30.69 -9.26 7.45
N LEU A 277 -29.60 -8.95 8.15
CA LEU A 277 -29.30 -9.54 9.46
C LEU A 277 -30.29 -9.06 10.53
N LYS A 278 -30.39 -9.78 11.65
CA LYS A 278 -31.25 -9.43 12.78
C LYS A 278 -30.45 -9.31 14.08
N GLY A 279 -31.00 -8.58 15.05
CA GLY A 279 -30.44 -8.49 16.41
C GLY A 279 -29.15 -7.67 16.54
N GLU A 280 -28.29 -8.12 17.46
CA GLU A 280 -27.01 -7.48 17.79
C GLU A 280 -26.02 -7.51 16.63
N THR A 281 -25.91 -8.65 15.92
CA THR A 281 -25.01 -8.82 14.78
C THR A 281 -25.25 -7.77 13.69
N ARG A 282 -26.53 -7.48 13.38
CA ARG A 282 -26.88 -6.39 12.45
C ARG A 282 -26.35 -5.05 12.94
N SER A 283 -26.52 -4.76 14.23
CA SER A 283 -26.15 -3.45 14.80
C SER A 283 -24.63 -3.24 14.78
N LYS A 284 -23.86 -4.27 15.16
CA LYS A 284 -22.39 -4.24 15.08
C LYS A 284 -21.90 -4.14 13.63
N GLN A 285 -22.44 -4.95 12.73
CA GLN A 285 -21.98 -4.95 11.34
C GLN A 285 -22.38 -3.66 10.59
N MET A 286 -23.47 -2.99 10.98
CA MET A 286 -23.79 -1.66 10.47
C MET A 286 -22.71 -0.63 10.82
N ILE A 287 -22.11 -0.73 12.00
CA ILE A 287 -20.97 0.10 12.40
C ILE A 287 -19.77 -0.21 11.49
N ALA A 288 -19.49 -1.49 11.23
CA ALA A 288 -18.43 -1.87 10.29
C ALA A 288 -18.65 -1.25 8.91
N VAL A 289 -19.88 -1.26 8.38
CA VAL A 289 -20.20 -0.61 7.09
C VAL A 289 -19.92 0.89 7.12
N LEU A 290 -20.31 1.59 8.19
CA LEU A 290 -20.04 3.02 8.34
C LEU A 290 -18.53 3.30 8.38
N LEU A 291 -17.77 2.50 9.11
CA LEU A 291 -16.33 2.65 9.21
C LEU A 291 -15.59 2.25 7.92
N ILE A 292 -16.15 1.35 7.12
CA ILE A 292 -15.65 1.04 5.77
C ILE A 292 -15.83 2.25 4.85
N ILE A 293 -16.97 2.93 4.91
CA ILE A 293 -17.20 4.17 4.14
C ILE A 293 -16.23 5.26 4.59
N GLU A 294 -15.96 5.35 5.90
CA GLU A 294 -14.95 6.24 6.46
C GLU A 294 -13.54 5.95 5.95
N ALA A 295 -13.16 4.69 5.92
CA ALA A 295 -11.88 4.26 5.41
C ALA A 295 -11.67 4.73 3.96
N ILE A 296 -12.72 4.75 3.13
CA ILE A 296 -12.63 5.25 1.75
C ILE A 296 -12.19 6.73 1.74
N VAL A 297 -12.82 7.56 2.56
CA VAL A 297 -12.49 9.00 2.66
C VAL A 297 -11.06 9.18 3.16
N PHE A 298 -10.70 8.49 4.24
CA PHE A 298 -9.35 8.53 4.79
C PHE A 298 -8.31 8.13 3.74
N PHE A 299 -8.51 7.00 3.06
CA PHE A 299 -7.53 6.50 2.09
C PHE A 299 -7.42 7.42 0.85
N ILE A 300 -8.49 8.12 0.45
CA ILE A 300 -8.39 9.13 -0.62
C ILE A 300 -7.36 10.21 -0.27
N ILE A 301 -7.36 10.67 0.98
CA ILE A 301 -6.42 11.68 1.50
C ILE A 301 -5.03 11.09 1.71
N TYR A 302 -4.96 9.90 2.31
CA TYR A 302 -3.70 9.18 2.52
C TYR A 302 -2.91 9.00 1.21
N ASN A 303 -3.61 8.61 0.15
CA ASN A 303 -3.01 8.37 -1.16
C ASN A 303 -2.42 9.64 -1.82
N GLN A 304 -2.71 10.84 -1.30
CA GLN A 304 -2.08 12.09 -1.75
C GLN A 304 -0.58 12.12 -1.47
N MET A 305 -0.10 11.39 -0.46
CA MET A 305 1.32 11.28 -0.09
C MET A 305 2.17 10.68 -1.22
N ASN A 306 1.60 9.81 -2.06
CA ASN A 306 2.32 9.17 -3.15
C ASN A 306 2.07 9.85 -4.51
N SER A 307 1.32 10.96 -4.53
CA SER A 307 0.85 11.61 -5.75
C SER A 307 1.00 13.14 -5.67
N THR A 308 -0.06 13.84 -5.28
CA THR A 308 -0.12 15.31 -5.34
C THR A 308 0.89 15.99 -4.43
N LEU A 309 1.19 15.43 -3.26
CA LEU A 309 2.19 15.98 -2.35
C LEU A 309 3.61 15.88 -2.92
N VAL A 310 3.89 14.86 -3.74
CA VAL A 310 5.20 14.69 -4.38
C VAL A 310 5.39 15.72 -5.49
N LEU A 311 4.39 15.90 -6.37
CA LEU A 311 4.48 16.91 -7.42
C LEU A 311 4.39 18.33 -6.86
N PHE A 312 3.69 18.53 -5.73
CA PHE A 312 3.72 19.81 -5.02
C PHE A 312 5.14 20.13 -4.53
N ALA A 313 5.81 19.15 -3.92
CA ALA A 313 7.19 19.33 -3.45
C ALA A 313 8.14 19.64 -4.62
N GLU A 314 7.96 19.00 -5.78
CA GLU A 314 8.75 19.25 -6.98
C GLU A 314 8.51 20.65 -7.57
N ASN A 315 7.25 21.06 -7.71
CA ASN A 315 6.89 22.28 -8.45
C ASN A 315 6.90 23.56 -7.59
N ASN A 316 6.68 23.43 -6.28
CA ASN A 316 6.30 24.55 -5.42
C ASN A 316 6.96 24.53 -4.04
N SER A 317 8.11 23.86 -3.86
CA SER A 317 8.84 23.86 -2.58
C SER A 317 10.30 24.25 -2.72
N ASP A 318 10.86 24.80 -1.63
CA ASP A 318 12.30 25.03 -1.48
C ASP A 318 13.08 23.75 -1.15
N LEU A 319 12.37 22.63 -0.96
CA LEU A 319 12.91 21.31 -0.62
C LEU A 319 13.73 21.29 0.69
N SER A 320 13.51 22.26 1.56
CA SER A 320 14.13 22.34 2.87
C SER A 320 13.46 21.35 3.82
N PHE A 321 14.26 20.50 4.45
CA PHE A 321 13.83 19.67 5.57
C PHE A 321 14.83 19.83 6.72
N LEU A 322 14.38 20.50 7.79
CA LEU A 322 15.25 20.98 8.87
C LEU A 322 16.43 21.79 8.31
N TRP A 323 17.63 21.22 8.36
CA TRP A 323 18.89 21.84 7.92
C TRP A 323 19.39 21.26 6.58
N PHE A 324 18.67 20.29 6.01
CA PHE A 324 19.08 19.54 4.82
C PHE A 324 18.17 19.86 3.63
N LYS A 325 18.72 19.79 2.42
CA LYS A 325 17.93 19.74 1.18
C LYS A 325 17.70 18.29 0.79
N ILE A 326 16.45 17.94 0.50
CA ILE A 326 16.05 16.57 0.15
C ILE A 326 15.30 16.56 -1.18
N SER A 327 15.24 15.42 -1.86
CA SER A 327 14.44 15.28 -3.08
C SER A 327 12.93 15.27 -2.74
N PRO A 328 12.04 15.69 -3.67
CA PRO A 328 10.60 15.80 -3.41
C PRO A 328 9.95 14.52 -2.88
N ALA A 329 10.33 13.36 -3.44
CA ALA A 329 9.77 12.08 -3.01
C ALA A 329 10.34 11.59 -1.66
N GLN A 330 11.43 12.17 -1.15
CA GLN A 330 12.03 11.76 0.12
C GLN A 330 11.18 12.11 1.34
N TYR A 331 10.28 13.10 1.26
CA TYR A 331 9.32 13.37 2.35
C TYR A 331 8.48 12.14 2.73
N GLN A 332 8.26 11.20 1.79
CA GLN A 332 7.57 9.94 2.04
C GLN A 332 8.26 9.07 3.12
N MET A 333 9.56 9.26 3.38
CA MET A 333 10.27 8.49 4.42
C MET A 333 9.69 8.71 5.83
N LEU A 334 9.06 9.86 6.05
CA LEU A 334 8.46 10.21 7.34
C LEU A 334 7.35 9.24 7.72
N ASN A 335 6.65 8.66 6.75
CA ASN A 335 5.57 7.72 7.01
C ASN A 335 6.06 6.40 7.65
N PRO A 336 6.89 5.57 6.98
CA PRO A 336 7.39 4.34 7.59
C PRO A 336 8.26 4.62 8.83
N LEU A 337 8.96 5.76 8.90
CA LEU A 337 9.71 6.17 10.08
C LEU A 337 8.79 6.34 11.30
N LEU A 338 7.69 7.08 11.16
CA LEU A 338 6.75 7.30 12.25
C LEU A 338 5.98 6.04 12.62
N ILE A 339 5.64 5.19 11.64
CA ILE A 339 5.03 3.89 11.94
C ILE A 339 5.96 3.04 12.81
N LEU A 340 7.26 3.02 12.52
CA LEU A 340 8.24 2.30 13.34
C LEU A 340 8.42 2.92 14.73
N LEU A 341 8.53 4.25 14.83
CA LEU A 341 8.82 4.94 16.09
C LEU A 341 7.60 5.04 17.02
N ILE A 342 6.45 5.41 16.47
CA ILE A 342 5.21 5.67 17.22
C ILE A 342 4.37 4.39 17.33
N GLY A 343 4.35 3.53 16.30
CA GLY A 343 3.54 2.32 16.29
C GLY A 343 3.82 1.38 17.47
N SER A 344 5.07 1.28 17.92
CA SER A 344 5.42 0.47 19.11
C SER A 344 4.94 1.10 20.43
N GLN A 345 4.62 2.39 20.45
CA GLN A 345 4.18 3.14 21.63
C GLN A 345 2.65 3.23 21.76
N LEU A 346 1.90 2.97 20.68
CA LEU A 346 0.43 3.01 20.65
C LEU A 346 -0.24 2.24 21.80
N PRO A 347 0.18 1.01 22.16
CA PRO A 347 -0.42 0.28 23.28
C PRO A 347 -0.30 1.03 24.62
N ARG A 348 0.73 1.85 24.81
CA ARG A 348 0.88 2.68 26.01
C ARG A 348 -0.10 3.85 25.98
N PHE A 349 -0.25 4.50 24.84
CA PHE A 349 -1.20 5.59 24.62
C PHE A 349 -2.65 5.16 24.91
N TYR A 350 -3.07 4.00 24.41
CA TYR A 350 -4.45 3.51 24.60
C TYR A 350 -4.80 3.20 26.06
N ARG A 351 -3.81 2.88 26.91
CA ARG A 351 -4.04 2.70 28.35
C ARG A 351 -4.41 4.01 29.06
N PHE A 352 -3.92 5.15 28.57
CA PHE A 352 -4.26 6.47 29.12
C PHE A 352 -5.59 7.00 28.56
N PHE A 353 -5.89 6.71 27.29
CA PHE A 353 -7.11 7.17 26.60
C PHE A 353 -8.11 6.03 26.37
N SER A 354 -8.60 5.41 27.45
CA SER A 354 -9.49 4.24 27.38
C SER A 354 -10.83 4.48 26.68
N ARG A 355 -11.24 5.74 26.49
CA ARG A 355 -12.46 6.12 25.77
C ARG A 355 -12.25 6.34 24.26
N PHE A 356 -11.03 6.16 23.76
CA PHE A 356 -10.69 6.32 22.35
C PHE A 356 -11.01 5.04 21.56
N THR A 357 -12.30 4.71 21.48
CA THR A 357 -12.82 3.50 20.80
C THR A 357 -12.68 3.60 19.28
N ILE A 358 -12.80 2.47 18.58
CA ILE A 358 -12.55 2.38 17.13
C ILE A 358 -13.26 3.49 16.31
N PRO A 359 -14.57 3.78 16.52
CA PRO A 359 -15.22 4.87 15.79
C PRO A 359 -14.63 6.26 16.04
N TYR A 360 -14.17 6.56 17.26
CA TYR A 360 -13.51 7.83 17.54
C TYR A 360 -12.11 7.90 16.93
N GLN A 361 -11.41 6.76 16.84
CA GLN A 361 -10.10 6.68 16.19
C GLN A 361 -10.20 7.01 14.71
N PHE A 362 -11.21 6.46 14.03
CA PHE A 362 -11.49 6.74 12.64
C PHE A 362 -11.83 8.22 12.41
N ALA A 363 -12.75 8.77 13.21
CA ALA A 363 -13.13 10.18 13.10
C ALA A 363 -11.94 11.11 13.35
N ALA A 364 -11.14 10.85 14.39
CA ALA A 364 -9.94 11.62 14.70
C ALA A 364 -8.89 11.53 13.59
N GLY A 365 -8.70 10.34 12.99
CA GLY A 365 -7.80 10.15 11.86
C GLY A 365 -8.24 10.96 10.62
N THR A 366 -9.52 10.95 10.30
CA THR A 366 -10.08 11.72 9.18
C THR A 366 -9.95 13.23 9.42
N ILE A 367 -10.27 13.71 10.64
CA ILE A 367 -10.08 15.11 11.04
C ILE A 367 -8.62 15.52 10.91
N LEU A 368 -7.70 14.73 11.48
CA LEU A 368 -6.27 15.02 11.46
C LEU A 368 -5.70 15.06 10.03
N SER A 369 -6.18 14.16 9.17
CA SER A 369 -5.82 14.15 7.75
C SER A 369 -6.35 15.38 7.00
N GLY A 370 -7.56 15.83 7.32
CA GLY A 370 -8.12 17.08 6.79
C GLY A 370 -7.31 18.30 7.23
N ILE A 371 -6.95 18.38 8.52
CA ILE A 371 -6.05 19.42 9.06
C ILE A 371 -4.71 19.39 8.33
N ALA A 372 -4.15 18.22 8.06
CA ALA A 372 -2.88 18.09 7.36
C ALA A 372 -2.91 18.70 5.94
N LEU A 373 -4.03 18.58 5.22
CA LEU A 373 -4.20 19.26 3.93
C LEU A 373 -4.43 20.77 4.08
N LEU A 374 -5.14 21.20 5.14
CA LEU A 374 -5.29 22.63 5.44
C LEU A 374 -3.96 23.30 5.78
N VAL A 375 -3.03 22.57 6.42
CA VAL A 375 -1.64 23.03 6.62
C VAL A 375 -0.98 23.35 5.28
N MET A 376 -1.19 22.53 4.24
CA MET A 376 -0.66 22.81 2.90
C MET A 376 -1.31 24.03 2.25
N ALA A 377 -2.62 24.22 2.41
CA ALA A 377 -3.31 25.42 1.92
C ALA A 377 -2.80 26.70 2.62
N PHE A 378 -2.58 26.62 3.93
CA PHE A 378 -1.95 27.69 4.72
C PHE A 378 -0.50 27.94 4.28
N ALA A 379 0.27 26.89 4.06
CA ALA A 379 1.66 27.01 3.62
C ALA A 379 1.75 27.68 2.24
N ALA A 380 0.85 27.33 1.32
CA ALA A 380 0.73 27.97 0.01
C ALA A 380 0.35 29.47 0.11
N GLN A 381 -0.41 29.88 1.12
CA GLN A 381 -0.70 31.31 1.33
C GLN A 381 0.53 32.10 1.81
N ASN A 382 1.44 31.45 2.52
CA ASN A 382 2.67 32.04 3.07
C ASN A 382 3.89 31.79 2.16
N ALA A 383 3.68 31.35 0.91
CA ALA A 383 4.74 31.08 -0.04
C ALA A 383 5.46 32.38 -0.44
N ILE A 384 6.77 32.30 -0.63
CA ILE A 384 7.59 33.40 -1.13
C ILE A 384 7.97 33.04 -2.56
N ASN A 385 7.63 33.91 -3.53
CA ASN A 385 7.88 33.69 -4.96
C ASN A 385 7.32 32.37 -5.51
N GLY A 386 6.17 31.92 -4.99
CA GLY A 386 5.54 30.66 -5.40
C GLY A 386 6.12 29.39 -4.74
N LEU A 387 7.15 29.53 -3.89
CA LEU A 387 7.80 28.43 -3.19
C LEU A 387 7.39 28.38 -1.72
N VAL A 388 7.02 27.19 -1.27
CA VAL A 388 6.65 26.87 0.10
C VAL A 388 7.81 26.23 0.85
N ASN A 389 7.99 26.62 2.11
CA ASN A 389 8.96 25.98 3.00
C ASN A 389 8.63 24.49 3.18
N GLY A 390 9.58 23.63 2.83
CA GLY A 390 9.41 22.18 2.83
C GLY A 390 9.11 21.57 4.20
N ASN A 391 9.34 22.28 5.32
CA ASN A 391 8.94 21.79 6.65
C ASN A 391 7.41 21.71 6.81
N TYR A 392 6.63 22.49 6.07
CA TYR A 392 5.17 22.32 6.04
C TYR A 392 4.77 21.00 5.39
N ILE A 393 5.46 20.62 4.31
CA ILE A 393 5.27 19.32 3.66
C ILE A 393 5.60 18.21 4.67
N ALA A 394 6.76 18.30 5.33
CA ALA A 394 7.12 17.34 6.37
C ALA A 394 6.06 17.22 7.47
N LEU A 395 5.54 18.36 7.96
CA LEU A 395 4.45 18.37 8.94
C LEU A 395 3.19 17.68 8.42
N THR A 396 2.78 17.92 7.18
CA THR A 396 1.64 17.24 6.56
C THR A 396 1.84 15.73 6.49
N TYR A 397 3.03 15.25 6.10
CA TYR A 397 3.36 13.82 6.14
C TYR A 397 3.29 13.26 7.57
N ILE A 398 3.79 14.00 8.56
CA ILE A 398 3.73 13.60 9.98
C ILE A 398 2.29 13.43 10.44
N LEU A 399 1.42 14.42 10.17
CA LEU A 399 0.02 14.41 10.61
C LEU A 399 -0.78 13.27 9.95
N ILE A 400 -0.62 13.06 8.63
CA ILE A 400 -1.30 11.95 7.93
C ILE A 400 -0.79 10.59 8.43
N SER A 401 0.50 10.46 8.76
CA SER A 401 1.06 9.21 9.29
C SER A 401 0.55 8.89 10.69
N ILE A 402 0.35 9.89 11.55
CA ILE A 402 -0.31 9.70 12.86
C ILE A 402 -1.76 9.27 12.66
N ALA A 403 -2.47 9.87 11.70
CA ALA A 403 -3.83 9.48 11.37
C ALA A 403 -3.91 8.03 10.85
N GLU A 404 -2.93 7.59 10.05
CA GLU A 404 -2.85 6.20 9.56
C GLU A 404 -2.78 5.19 10.70
N LEU A 405 -2.05 5.49 11.78
CA LEU A 405 -1.94 4.61 12.94
C LEU A 405 -3.30 4.37 13.64
N TRP A 406 -4.25 5.30 13.52
CA TRP A 406 -5.59 5.15 14.11
C TRP A 406 -6.58 4.46 13.18
N VAL A 407 -6.44 4.63 11.85
CA VAL A 407 -7.38 4.08 10.86
C VAL A 407 -6.92 2.73 10.31
N SER A 408 -5.70 2.68 9.75
CA SER A 408 -5.19 1.54 8.99
C SER A 408 -4.84 0.35 9.90
N ALA A 409 -4.18 0.61 11.03
CA ALA A 409 -3.73 -0.44 11.95
C ALA A 409 -4.89 -1.24 12.57
N ILE A 410 -6.07 -0.64 12.66
CA ILE A 410 -7.26 -1.21 13.32
C ILE A 410 -8.27 -1.73 12.30
N GLY A 411 -8.22 -1.28 11.04
CA GLY A 411 -9.20 -1.60 10.00
C GLY A 411 -9.51 -3.09 9.86
N LEU A 412 -8.50 -3.94 9.64
CA LEU A 412 -8.70 -5.39 9.52
C LEU A 412 -9.15 -6.05 10.84
N SER A 413 -8.70 -5.52 11.98
CA SER A 413 -9.13 -6.02 13.30
C SER A 413 -10.60 -5.70 13.59
N MET A 414 -11.09 -4.54 13.13
CA MET A 414 -12.49 -4.13 13.30
C MET A 414 -13.46 -5.12 12.65
N ILE A 415 -13.05 -5.73 11.53
CA ILE A 415 -13.88 -6.68 10.78
C ILE A 415 -14.13 -7.91 11.64
N GLY A 416 -13.10 -8.42 12.33
CA GLY A 416 -13.23 -9.54 13.25
C GLY A 416 -14.08 -9.23 14.49
N LEU A 417 -14.17 -7.96 14.90
CA LEU A 417 -14.90 -7.53 16.09
C LEU A 417 -16.37 -7.20 15.82
N TYR A 418 -16.68 -6.66 14.63
CA TYR A 418 -18.00 -6.13 14.33
C TYR A 418 -18.81 -6.92 13.28
N CYS A 419 -18.15 -7.70 12.40
CA CYS A 419 -18.85 -8.42 11.34
C CYS A 419 -19.30 -9.83 11.78
N ASP A 420 -20.34 -10.35 11.14
CA ASP A 420 -20.84 -11.70 11.36
C ASP A 420 -19.76 -12.77 11.12
N ALA A 421 -19.63 -13.71 12.05
CA ALA A 421 -18.62 -14.76 12.03
C ALA A 421 -18.68 -15.61 10.75
N ARG A 422 -19.88 -15.78 10.18
CA ARG A 422 -20.09 -16.57 8.95
C ARG A 422 -19.68 -15.81 7.69
N ALA A 423 -19.54 -14.49 7.77
CA ALA A 423 -19.24 -13.60 6.66
C ALA A 423 -17.90 -12.85 6.81
N ILE A 424 -17.03 -13.22 7.77
CA ILE A 424 -15.75 -12.55 8.02
C ILE A 424 -14.89 -12.46 6.77
N ALA A 425 -14.72 -13.58 6.04
CA ALA A 425 -13.92 -13.61 4.82
C ALA A 425 -14.47 -12.66 3.74
N PHE A 426 -15.80 -12.59 3.62
CA PHE A 426 -16.45 -11.66 2.69
C PHE A 426 -16.24 -10.20 3.14
N ALA A 427 -16.40 -9.90 4.43
CA ALA A 427 -16.18 -8.57 4.97
C ALA A 427 -14.72 -8.09 4.84
N MET A 428 -13.74 -9.00 5.00
CA MET A 428 -12.33 -8.73 4.67
C MET A 428 -12.15 -8.38 3.20
N GLY A 429 -12.84 -9.11 2.30
CA GLY A 429 -12.90 -8.77 0.88
C GLY A 429 -13.46 -7.36 0.63
N VAL A 430 -14.51 -6.97 1.34
CA VAL A 430 -15.12 -5.63 1.23
C VAL A 430 -14.17 -4.52 1.69
N TRP A 431 -13.35 -4.75 2.71
CA TRP A 431 -12.29 -3.82 3.11
C TRP A 431 -11.26 -3.58 1.99
N TYR A 432 -10.85 -4.64 1.30
CA TYR A 432 -9.98 -4.53 0.14
C TYR A 432 -10.68 -3.84 -1.05
N LEU A 433 -11.98 -4.09 -1.27
CA LEU A 433 -12.77 -3.36 -2.27
C LEU A 433 -12.85 -1.86 -1.95
N ALA A 434 -13.03 -1.49 -0.69
CA ALA A 434 -13.04 -0.10 -0.24
C ALA A 434 -11.67 0.58 -0.44
N SER A 435 -10.58 -0.12 -0.14
CA SER A 435 -9.22 0.35 -0.39
C SER A 435 -8.90 0.47 -1.89
N SER A 436 -9.42 -0.45 -2.71
CA SER A 436 -9.32 -0.36 -4.18
C SER A 436 -10.11 0.84 -4.71
N MET A 437 -11.35 1.02 -4.26
CA MET A 437 -12.21 2.14 -4.63
C MET A 437 -11.59 3.49 -4.27
N SER A 438 -11.01 3.61 -3.07
CA SER A 438 -10.37 4.86 -2.64
C SER A 438 -9.17 5.24 -3.51
N ASN A 439 -8.36 4.26 -3.96
CA ASN A 439 -7.25 4.50 -4.88
C ASN A 439 -7.74 4.94 -6.27
N ALA A 440 -8.77 4.26 -6.81
CA ALA A 440 -9.35 4.62 -8.11
C ALA A 440 -9.97 6.02 -8.12
N ILE A 441 -10.65 6.41 -7.03
CA ILE A 441 -11.23 7.75 -6.84
C ILE A 441 -10.11 8.78 -6.64
N SER A 442 -9.13 8.48 -5.76
CA SER A 442 -8.02 9.38 -5.45
C SER A 442 -7.24 9.78 -6.71
N GLY A 443 -6.95 8.84 -7.61
CA GLY A 443 -6.26 9.15 -8.87
C GLY A 443 -7.04 10.08 -9.79
N ARG A 444 -8.38 10.05 -9.75
CA ARG A 444 -9.24 10.97 -10.52
C ARG A 444 -9.31 12.35 -9.87
N ILE A 445 -9.51 12.40 -8.55
CA ILE A 445 -9.57 13.64 -7.78
C ILE A 445 -8.23 14.39 -7.85
N ALA A 446 -7.10 13.67 -7.75
CA ALA A 446 -5.77 14.25 -7.93
C ALA A 446 -5.60 14.89 -9.32
N GLY A 447 -6.30 14.40 -10.35
CA GLY A 447 -6.36 15.05 -11.66
C GLY A 447 -6.83 16.51 -11.64
N TRP A 448 -7.59 16.93 -10.62
CA TRP A 448 -8.06 18.33 -10.49
C TRP A 448 -6.95 19.31 -10.13
N VAL A 449 -5.84 18.83 -9.57
CA VAL A 449 -4.67 19.67 -9.26
C VAL A 449 -3.63 19.69 -10.39
N ALA A 450 -3.87 18.94 -11.47
CA ALA A 450 -2.93 18.85 -12.57
C ALA A 450 -2.68 20.22 -13.20
N ILE A 451 -1.41 20.61 -13.27
CA ILE A 451 -0.99 21.87 -13.87
C ILE A 451 -1.04 21.76 -15.41
N PRO A 452 -1.66 22.72 -16.11
CA PRO A 452 -1.58 22.83 -17.56
C PRO A 452 -0.14 22.91 -18.09
N GLU A 453 0.15 22.28 -19.23
CA GLU A 453 1.52 22.18 -19.79
C GLU A 453 2.15 23.53 -20.19
N ASN A 454 1.35 24.59 -20.34
CA ASN A 454 1.83 25.93 -20.64
C ASN A 454 2.33 26.71 -19.41
N ILE A 455 2.08 26.21 -18.20
CA ILE A 455 2.47 26.86 -16.95
C ILE A 455 3.78 26.27 -16.44
N ASN A 456 4.84 27.07 -16.45
CA ASN A 456 6.18 26.67 -15.99
C ASN A 456 6.67 27.43 -14.75
N SER A 457 5.92 28.43 -14.29
CA SER A 457 6.29 29.26 -13.14
C SER A 457 5.65 28.74 -11.86
N ALA A 458 6.45 28.62 -10.80
CA ALA A 458 5.96 28.25 -9.46
C ALA A 458 4.88 29.23 -8.95
N LEU A 459 4.93 30.50 -9.33
CA LEU A 459 3.93 31.49 -8.92
C LEU A 459 2.55 31.21 -9.53
N GLU A 460 2.53 30.73 -10.77
CA GLU A 460 1.29 30.44 -11.52
C GLU A 460 0.72 29.06 -11.19
N SER A 461 1.56 28.09 -10.82
CA SER A 461 1.12 26.75 -10.41
C SER A 461 0.53 26.72 -9.00
N LEU A 462 1.03 27.57 -8.09
CA LEU A 462 0.67 27.53 -6.68
C LEU A 462 -0.83 27.67 -6.38
N PRO A 463 -1.61 28.53 -7.07
CA PRO A 463 -3.06 28.64 -6.85
C PRO A 463 -3.83 27.33 -7.08
N TYR A 464 -3.41 26.49 -8.04
CA TYR A 464 -4.05 25.19 -8.28
C TYR A 464 -3.93 24.28 -7.06
N TYR A 465 -2.71 24.16 -6.52
CA TYR A 465 -2.45 23.39 -5.31
C TYR A 465 -3.16 23.96 -4.09
N LYS A 466 -3.10 25.29 -3.90
CA LYS A 466 -3.77 25.96 -2.78
C LYS A 466 -5.27 25.65 -2.76
N ASN A 467 -5.95 25.84 -3.88
CA ASN A 467 -7.39 25.61 -3.99
C ASN A 467 -7.74 24.14 -3.79
N TYR A 468 -6.96 23.23 -4.37
CA TYR A 468 -7.14 21.79 -4.20
C TYR A 468 -7.03 21.37 -2.74
N TYR A 469 -5.94 21.74 -2.05
CA TYR A 469 -5.74 21.37 -0.65
C TYR A 469 -6.75 22.04 0.29
N LEU A 470 -7.20 23.25 -0.02
CA LEU A 470 -8.26 23.91 0.74
C LEU A 470 -9.58 23.14 0.64
N ILE A 471 -10.03 22.83 -0.58
CA ILE A 471 -11.29 22.10 -0.81
C ILE A 471 -11.22 20.72 -0.16
N MET A 472 -10.16 19.95 -0.45
CA MET A 472 -9.97 18.61 0.10
C MET A 472 -9.87 18.64 1.63
N GLY A 473 -9.14 19.61 2.19
CA GLY A 473 -8.98 19.77 3.63
C GLY A 473 -10.29 20.12 4.35
N ILE A 474 -11.07 21.07 3.83
CA ILE A 474 -12.38 21.44 4.40
C ILE A 474 -13.36 20.27 4.28
N SER A 475 -13.42 19.59 3.11
CA SER A 475 -14.30 18.44 2.92
C SER A 475 -13.96 17.31 3.89
N ALA A 476 -12.68 16.97 4.04
CA ALA A 476 -12.21 15.96 4.97
C ALA A 476 -12.50 16.32 6.44
N LEU A 477 -12.26 17.58 6.82
CA LEU A 477 -12.55 18.07 8.16
C LEU A 477 -14.06 18.00 8.47
N GLY A 478 -14.90 18.45 7.54
CA GLY A 478 -16.36 18.40 7.68
C GLY A 478 -16.88 16.96 7.80
N LEU A 479 -16.37 16.05 6.97
CA LEU A 479 -16.72 14.62 7.06
C LEU A 479 -16.24 14.02 8.38
N GLY A 480 -15.01 14.28 8.81
CA GLY A 480 -14.49 13.79 10.09
C GLY A 480 -15.28 14.29 11.30
N ILE A 481 -15.73 15.55 11.29
CA ILE A 481 -16.61 16.12 12.33
C ILE A 481 -17.98 15.43 12.32
N LEU A 482 -18.58 15.26 11.14
CA LEU A 482 -19.84 14.51 11.00
C LEU A 482 -19.71 13.10 11.56
N MET A 483 -18.57 12.46 11.32
CA MET A 483 -18.28 11.10 11.77
C MET A 483 -18.06 11.02 13.27
N TYR A 484 -17.44 12.03 13.87
CA TYR A 484 -17.37 12.15 15.31
C TYR A 484 -18.76 12.22 15.96
N PHE A 485 -19.68 13.03 15.40
CA PHE A 485 -21.06 13.10 15.89
C PHE A 485 -21.82 11.80 15.68
N LEU A 486 -21.59 11.12 14.55
CA LEU A 486 -22.16 9.80 14.28
C LEU A 486 -21.63 8.76 15.28
N ALA A 487 -20.32 8.73 15.55
CA ALA A 487 -19.70 7.87 16.55
C ALA A 487 -20.29 8.10 17.95
N TYR A 488 -20.48 9.37 18.34
CA TYR A 488 -21.13 9.74 19.60
C TYR A 488 -22.57 9.20 19.67
N TYR A 489 -23.34 9.37 18.61
CA TYR A 489 -24.72 8.89 18.53
C TYR A 489 -24.79 7.36 18.55
N LEU A 490 -23.91 6.68 17.81
CA LEU A 490 -23.77 5.22 17.80
C LEU A 490 -23.47 4.69 19.21
N HIS A 491 -22.52 5.30 19.91
CA HIS A 491 -22.17 4.90 21.27
C HIS A 491 -23.37 5.06 22.23
N LYS A 492 -24.15 6.14 22.08
CA LYS A 492 -25.38 6.36 22.87
C LYS A 492 -26.45 5.31 22.58
N ILE A 493 -26.66 4.92 21.33
CA ILE A 493 -27.62 3.86 20.96
C ILE A 493 -27.14 2.51 21.48
N MET A 494 -25.87 2.17 21.31
CA MET A 494 -25.32 0.87 21.70
C MET A 494 -25.37 0.69 23.21
N LYS A 495 -25.02 1.73 23.98
CA LYS A 495 -25.17 1.73 25.44
C LYS A 495 -26.63 1.52 25.88
N ARG A 496 -27.60 2.12 25.19
CA ARG A 496 -29.04 1.89 25.44
C ARG A 496 -29.48 0.46 25.13
N ARG A 497 -28.77 -0.24 24.24
CA ARG A 497 -29.02 -1.64 23.86
C ARG A 497 -28.17 -2.65 24.64
N GLY A 498 -27.36 -2.21 25.60
CA GLY A 498 -26.45 -3.07 26.36
C GLY A 498 -25.28 -3.64 25.55
N ILE A 499 -24.95 -3.05 24.40
CA ILE A 499 -23.86 -3.49 23.53
C ILE A 499 -22.63 -2.61 23.80
N GLU A 500 -21.54 -3.23 24.26
CA GLU A 500 -20.25 -2.53 24.38
C GLU A 500 -19.53 -2.48 23.03
N LEU A 501 -18.97 -1.31 22.71
CA LEU A 501 -18.16 -1.09 21.51
C LEU A 501 -16.68 -1.23 21.86
N ALA A 502 -15.97 -1.99 21.01
CA ALA A 502 -14.52 -2.12 21.07
C ALA A 502 -13.77 -0.83 20.72
#